data_AF-A0A9P6MYJ0-F1
#
_entry.id   AF-A0A9P6MYJ0-F1
#
_cell.length_a   1.000
_cell.length_b   1.000
_cell.length_c   1.000
_cell.angle_alpha   90.00
_cell.angle_beta   90.00
_cell.angle_gamma   90.00
#
_symmetry.space_group_name_H-M   'P 1'
#
loop_
_entity.id
_entity.type
_entity.pdbx_description
1 polymer ?
#
loop_
_entity_poly.entity_id
_entity_poly.type
_entity_poly.pdbx_seq_one_letter_code
_entity_poly.pdbx_strand_id
1 'polypeptide(L)'
;MTAQAQYPDHALALQDLETAGTKSRRDGLSAEELMDSVTQGGLTYNDFLILPGYINFQANAVQLESKITKRITLKTPFLSSPMDTVTETDMAIAMA
;
A
#
# COMPACT_ATOMS: atom_id res chain seq x y z
N MET A 1 48.68 0.58 -7.67
CA MET A 1 47.76 0.64 -8.83
C MET A 1 46.34 0.55 -8.29
N THR A 2 45.79 1.68 -7.86
CA THR A 2 44.44 1.78 -7.30
C THR A 2 43.47 2.01 -8.44
N ALA A 3 42.65 1.01 -8.76
CA ALA A 3 41.53 1.17 -9.68
C ALA A 3 40.53 2.16 -9.04
N GLN A 4 40.40 3.35 -9.62
CA GLN A 4 39.33 4.27 -9.25
C GLN A 4 38.01 3.63 -9.69
N ALA A 5 37.12 3.39 -8.74
CA ALA A 5 35.76 2.95 -9.04
C ALA A 5 35.05 4.08 -9.79
N GLN A 6 34.72 3.85 -11.06
CA GLN A 6 33.94 4.78 -11.86
C GLN A 6 32.47 4.62 -11.46
N TYR A 7 31.96 5.53 -10.63
CA TYR A 7 30.54 5.55 -10.26
C TYR A 7 29.71 6.22 -11.36
N PRO A 8 28.49 5.71 -11.64
CA PRO A 8 27.55 6.36 -12.57
C PRO A 8 27.22 7.80 -12.13
N ASP A 9 26.86 8.64 -13.09
CA ASP A 9 26.48 10.03 -12.81
C ASP A 9 25.11 10.11 -12.13
N HIS A 10 25.05 10.77 -10.96
CA HIS A 10 23.82 10.99 -10.20
C HIS A 10 22.72 11.72 -10.99
N ALA A 11 23.08 12.60 -11.94
CA ALA A 11 22.12 13.34 -12.75
C ALA A 11 21.34 12.43 -13.70
N LEU A 12 21.93 11.29 -14.09
CA LEU A 12 21.32 10.30 -14.97
C LEU A 12 20.58 9.20 -14.21
N ALA A 13 20.52 9.25 -12.87
CA ALA A 13 19.95 8.17 -12.06
C ALA A 13 18.49 7.82 -12.42
N LEU A 14 17.66 8.80 -12.78
CA LEU A 14 16.29 8.53 -13.25
C LEU A 14 16.28 7.84 -14.61
N GLN A 15 17.14 8.27 -15.53
CA GLN A 15 17.27 7.66 -16.85
C GLN A 15 17.88 6.26 -16.76
N ASP A 16 18.78 6.04 -15.82
CA ASP A 16 19.34 4.73 -15.49
C ASP A 16 18.27 3.83 -14.86
N LEU A 17 17.38 4.34 -14.01
CA LEU A 17 16.24 3.57 -13.50
C LEU A 17 15.21 3.26 -14.58
N GLU A 18 15.01 4.15 -15.55
CA GLU A 18 14.15 3.88 -16.71
C GLU A 18 14.80 2.84 -17.64
N THR A 19 16.10 2.97 -17.92
CA THR A 19 16.86 2.10 -18.84
C THR A 19 17.18 0.73 -18.21
N ALA A 20 17.48 0.68 -16.91
CA ALA A 20 17.71 -0.55 -16.15
C ALA A 20 16.39 -1.17 -15.68
N GLY A 21 15.38 -0.36 -15.34
CA GLY A 21 14.02 -0.79 -15.01
C GLY A 21 13.31 -1.45 -16.20
N THR A 22 13.77 -1.21 -17.42
CA THR A 22 13.36 -1.93 -18.64
C THR A 22 14.11 -3.25 -18.91
N LYS A 23 14.52 -4.01 -17.88
CA LYS A 23 14.88 -5.43 -18.09
C LYS A 23 13.88 -6.48 -17.61
N SER A 24 12.87 -6.15 -16.79
CA SER A 24 11.62 -6.97 -16.69
C SER A 24 10.60 -6.51 -15.65
N ARG A 25 10.99 -5.85 -14.56
CA ARG A 25 10.11 -5.73 -13.38
C ARG A 25 10.44 -4.50 -12.55
N ARG A 26 9.42 -3.84 -12.01
CA ARG A 26 9.56 -2.84 -10.93
C ARG A 26 10.03 -3.52 -9.65
N ASP A 27 10.58 -2.76 -8.71
CA ASP A 27 10.99 -3.30 -7.42
C ASP A 27 9.79 -3.87 -6.64
N GLY A 28 10.01 -4.98 -5.94
CA GLY A 28 8.97 -5.74 -5.22
C GLY A 28 8.17 -6.73 -6.06
N LEU A 29 7.03 -7.16 -5.51
CA LEU A 29 6.04 -8.05 -6.12
C LEU A 29 4.74 -7.28 -6.36
N SER A 30 4.05 -7.52 -7.47
CA SER A 30 2.67 -7.02 -7.65
C SER A 30 1.70 -7.76 -6.72
N ALA A 31 0.50 -7.20 -6.53
CA ALA A 31 -0.52 -7.85 -5.70
C ALA A 31 -0.96 -9.20 -6.29
N GLU A 32 -1.05 -9.30 -7.62
CA GLU A 32 -1.39 -10.52 -8.33
C GLU A 32 -0.31 -11.59 -8.17
N GLU A 33 0.96 -11.18 -8.24
CA GLU A 33 2.10 -12.08 -8.05
C GLU A 33 2.26 -12.50 -6.59
N LEU A 34 1.91 -11.64 -5.63
CA LEU A 34 1.98 -11.91 -4.20
C LEU A 34 0.83 -12.81 -3.73
N MET A 35 -0.39 -12.59 -4.23
CA MET A 35 -1.60 -13.30 -3.81
C MET A 35 -1.87 -14.59 -4.59
N ASP A 36 -0.87 -15.15 -5.27
CA ASP A 36 -1.01 -16.44 -5.95
C ASP A 36 -1.02 -17.59 -4.93
N SER A 37 -2.21 -18.12 -4.68
CA SER A 37 -2.42 -19.21 -3.72
C SER A 37 -1.64 -20.49 -4.05
N VAL A 38 -1.20 -20.67 -5.30
CA VAL A 38 -0.45 -21.86 -5.72
C VAL A 38 1.01 -21.77 -5.29
N THR A 39 1.60 -20.57 -5.34
CA THR A 39 3.04 -20.37 -5.09
C THR A 39 3.33 -19.83 -3.69
N GLN A 40 2.48 -18.96 -3.12
CA GLN A 40 2.66 -18.42 -1.77
C GLN A 40 1.68 -18.98 -0.72
N GLY A 41 0.63 -19.70 -1.12
CA GLY A 41 -0.35 -20.28 -0.20
C GLY A 41 -1.32 -19.24 0.39
N GLY A 42 -1.79 -19.48 1.62
CA GLY A 42 -2.72 -18.59 2.32
C GLY A 42 -1.97 -17.53 3.13
N LEU A 43 -1.96 -16.29 2.64
CA LEU A 43 -1.29 -15.16 3.30
C LEU A 43 -2.21 -14.47 4.32
N THR A 44 -1.61 -13.98 5.41
CA THR A 44 -2.21 -13.11 6.41
C THR A 44 -1.53 -11.73 6.41
N TYR A 45 -2.06 -10.77 7.16
CA TYR A 45 -1.52 -9.40 7.21
C TYR A 45 -0.07 -9.31 7.69
N ASN A 46 0.40 -10.29 8.47
CA ASN A 46 1.77 -10.29 9.00
C ASN A 46 2.80 -10.86 8.01
N ASP A 47 2.35 -11.46 6.91
CA ASP A 47 3.23 -12.19 5.99
C ASP A 47 3.82 -11.31 4.88
N PHE A 48 3.38 -10.06 4.76
CA PHE A 48 3.87 -9.13 3.74
C PHE A 48 4.03 -7.70 4.25
N LEU A 49 4.82 -6.92 3.52
CA LEU A 49 5.03 -5.50 3.77
C LEU A 49 4.69 -4.71 2.50
N ILE A 50 4.27 -3.47 2.67
CA ILE A 50 4.02 -2.54 1.57
C ILE A 50 5.29 -1.71 1.34
N LEU A 51 5.79 -1.71 0.10
CA LEU A 51 6.91 -0.85 -0.26
C LEU A 51 6.46 0.62 -0.34
N PRO A 52 7.24 1.57 0.20
CA PRO A 52 6.89 2.98 0.17
C PRO A 52 6.99 3.53 -1.25
N GLY A 53 6.12 4.50 -1.56
CA GLY A 53 6.16 5.28 -2.78
C GLY A 53 6.73 6.69 -2.57
N TYR A 54 6.68 7.50 -3.62
CA TYR A 54 7.02 8.92 -3.55
C TYR A 54 5.92 9.73 -2.86
N ILE A 55 6.30 10.67 -2.00
CA ILE A 55 5.39 11.53 -1.24
C ILE A 55 5.55 12.97 -1.72
N ASN A 56 4.45 13.59 -2.15
CA ASN A 56 4.40 15.02 -2.52
C ASN A 56 3.24 15.79 -1.85
N PHE A 57 2.54 15.16 -0.91
CA PHE A 57 1.39 15.74 -0.20
C PHE A 57 1.48 15.53 1.31
N GLN A 58 0.71 16.30 2.05
CA GLN A 58 0.60 16.19 3.51
C GLN A 58 -0.40 15.10 3.89
N ALA A 59 -0.19 14.41 5.02
CA ALA A 59 -1.02 13.29 5.45
C ALA A 59 -2.52 13.65 5.62
N ASN A 60 -2.84 14.89 5.98
CA ASN A 60 -4.21 15.38 6.13
C ASN A 60 -4.96 15.56 4.80
N ALA A 61 -4.27 15.55 3.66
CA ALA A 61 -4.88 15.66 2.34
C ALA A 61 -5.37 14.29 1.81
N VAL A 62 -5.09 13.19 2.51
CA VAL A 62 -5.51 11.84 2.11
C VAL A 62 -7.01 11.69 2.32
N GLN A 63 -7.73 11.31 1.26
CA GLN A 63 -9.16 11.02 1.32
C GLN A 63 -9.38 9.58 1.80
N LEU A 64 -10.15 9.43 2.88
CA LEU A 64 -10.49 8.14 3.49
C LEU A 64 -11.91 7.68 3.16
N GLU A 65 -12.57 8.35 2.22
CA GLU A 65 -13.94 8.02 1.82
C GLU A 65 -14.01 6.60 1.25
N SER A 66 -14.89 5.79 1.82
CA SER A 66 -14.98 4.37 1.50
C SER A 66 -16.42 3.93 1.35
N LYS A 67 -16.67 3.08 0.36
CA LYS A 67 -17.99 2.53 0.07
C LYS A 67 -18.21 1.27 0.91
N ILE A 68 -19.16 1.32 1.83
CA ILE A 68 -19.55 0.15 2.64
C ILE A 68 -20.57 -0.70 1.89
N THR A 69 -21.48 -0.05 1.17
CA THR A 69 -22.44 -0.72 0.30
C THR A 69 -22.49 -0.03 -1.06
N LYS A 70 -23.23 -0.59 -2.02
CA LYS A 70 -23.42 0.01 -3.35
C LYS A 70 -24.00 1.44 -3.29
N ARG A 71 -24.72 1.79 -2.22
CA ARG A 71 -25.42 3.08 -2.07
C ARG A 71 -24.95 3.93 -0.89
N ILE A 72 -24.19 3.35 0.05
CA ILE A 72 -23.78 4.04 1.28
C ILE A 72 -22.26 4.24 1.24
N THR A 73 -21.84 5.49 1.31
CA THR A 73 -20.44 5.92 1.39
C THR A 73 -20.21 6.58 2.74
N LEU A 74 -19.14 6.20 3.43
CA LEU A 74 -18.72 6.81 4.69
C LEU A 74 -17.45 7.63 4.46
N LYS A 75 -17.24 8.66 5.29
CA LYS A 75 -16.01 9.48 5.25
C LYS A 75 -14.79 8.76 5.82
N THR A 76 -15.03 7.73 6.62
CA THR A 76 -14.00 6.91 7.27
C THR A 76 -14.33 5.42 7.10
N PRO A 77 -13.35 4.54 6.83
CA PRO A 77 -13.56 3.11 6.58
C PRO A 77 -13.69 2.29 7.87
N PHE A 78 -14.42 2.79 8.86
CA PHE A 78 -14.58 2.11 10.15
C PHE A 78 -16.02 1.65 10.35
N LEU A 79 -16.17 0.40 10.76
CA LEU A 79 -17.46 -0.20 11.09
C LEU A 79 -17.28 -1.03 12.36
N SER A 80 -18.18 -0.87 13.34
CA SER A 80 -18.16 -1.67 14.54
C SER A 80 -18.72 -3.07 14.27
N SER A 81 -18.24 -4.07 15.01
CA SER A 81 -18.73 -5.45 14.91
C SER A 81 -20.11 -5.56 15.56
N PRO A 82 -21.09 -6.27 14.97
CA PRO A 82 -22.42 -6.47 15.55
C PRO A 82 -22.37 -7.51 16.68
N MET A 83 -21.78 -7.14 17.81
CA MET A 83 -21.65 -7.97 19.02
C MET A 83 -22.30 -7.26 20.21
N ASP A 84 -22.91 -8.04 21.09
CA ASP A 84 -23.51 -7.59 22.36
C ASP A 84 -22.57 -6.74 23.23
N THR A 85 -21.29 -7.11 23.24
CA THR A 85 -20.23 -6.46 24.02
C THR A 85 -19.56 -5.28 23.31
N VAL A 86 -19.95 -4.99 22.07
CA VAL A 86 -19.28 -3.96 21.23
C VAL A 86 -20.25 -2.89 20.75
N THR A 87 -21.39 -3.29 20.18
CA THR A 87 -22.28 -2.36 19.49
C THR A 87 -23.68 -2.37 20.11
N GLU A 88 -23.94 -1.35 20.91
CA GLU A 88 -25.28 -0.93 21.32
C GLU A 88 -25.56 0.49 20.81
N THR A 89 -26.66 1.10 21.27
CA THR A 89 -27.10 2.44 20.85
C THR A 89 -26.01 3.51 21.01
N ASP A 90 -25.29 3.49 22.13
CA ASP A 90 -24.28 4.52 22.43
C ASP A 90 -23.08 4.45 21.47
N MET A 91 -22.60 3.24 21.15
CA MET A 91 -21.52 3.04 20.18
C MET A 91 -21.94 3.45 18.77
N ALA A 92 -23.17 3.12 18.37
CA ALA A 92 -23.69 3.50 17.06
C ALA A 92 -23.77 5.02 16.89
N ILE A 93 -24.13 5.76 17.94
CA ILE A 93 -24.17 7.22 17.93
C ILE A 93 -22.76 7.82 17.90
N ALA A 94 -21.82 7.27 18.66
CA ALA A 94 -20.45 7.79 18.72
C ALA A 94 -19.67 7.60 17.41
N MET A 95 -19.98 6.55 16.64
CA MET A 95 -19.34 6.22 15.38
C MET A 95 -19.96 6.92 14.15
N ALA A 96 -21.20 7.40 14.27
CA ALA A 96 -21.97 8.03 13.18
C ALA A 96 -21.67 9.52 13.05
#